data_AF-A0B8C7-F1
#
_entry.id   AF-A0B8C7-F1
#
_cell.length_a   1.000
_cell.length_b   1.000
_cell.length_c   1.000
_cell.angle_alpha   90.00
_cell.angle_beta   90.00
_cell.angle_gamma   90.00
#
_symmetry.space_group_name_H-M   'P 1'
#
loop_
_entity.id
_entity.type
_entity.pdbx_description
1 polymer ?
#
loop_
_entity_poly.entity_id
_entity_poly.type
_entity_poly.pdbx_seq_one_letter_code
_entity_poly.pdbx_strand_id
1 'polypeptide(L)'
;MQSWISEKYRSVVEISEQSLESALNELEEIVRELESGRLSLDESLELFERGVRLVRICSSKIEGAERRIESLTGAIPEDLLE
;
A
#
# COMPACT_ATOMS: atom_id res chain seq x y z
N MET A 1 -2.68 -1.15 -31.99
CA MET A 1 -3.54 -1.75 -30.95
C MET A 1 -2.78 -2.20 -29.71
N GLN A 2 -1.58 -2.78 -29.82
CA GLN A 2 -0.77 -3.22 -28.66
C GLN A 2 -0.20 -2.04 -27.81
N SER A 3 0.00 -0.87 -28.40
CA SER A 3 0.55 0.32 -27.71
C SER A 3 -0.46 1.04 -26.78
N TRP A 4 -1.76 1.02 -27.10
CA TRP A 4 -2.81 1.67 -26.28
C TRP A 4 -3.15 0.90 -25.00
N ILE A 5 -2.88 -0.40 -24.99
CA ILE A 5 -3.11 -1.29 -23.86
C ILE A 5 -2.04 -0.99 -22.79
N SER A 6 -0.76 -0.88 -23.18
CA SER A 6 0.36 -0.62 -22.27
C SER A 6 0.27 0.73 -21.51
N GLU A 7 -0.19 1.80 -22.17
CA GLU A 7 -0.38 3.11 -21.54
C GLU A 7 -1.47 3.09 -20.43
N LYS A 8 -2.55 2.34 -20.68
CA LYS A 8 -3.67 2.20 -19.76
C LYS A 8 -3.31 1.38 -18.52
N TYR A 9 -2.43 0.40 -18.65
CA TYR A 9 -1.96 -0.38 -17.49
C TYR A 9 -0.93 0.39 -16.66
N ARG A 10 -0.10 1.22 -17.31
CA ARG A 10 0.92 2.04 -16.65
C ARG A 10 0.34 3.06 -15.68
N SER A 11 -0.69 3.81 -16.09
CA SER A 11 -1.33 4.79 -15.20
C SER A 11 -1.98 4.15 -13.96
N VAL A 12 -2.47 2.91 -14.06
CA VAL A 12 -3.12 2.24 -12.94
C VAL A 12 -2.10 1.69 -11.92
N VAL A 13 -0.91 1.29 -12.37
CA VAL A 13 0.20 0.89 -11.48
C VAL A 13 0.76 2.12 -10.76
N GLU A 14 0.99 3.22 -11.49
CA GLU A 14 1.54 4.48 -10.94
C GLU A 14 0.64 5.10 -9.87
N ILE A 15 -0.69 5.08 -10.09
CA ILE A 15 -1.68 5.54 -9.09
C ILE A 15 -1.64 4.67 -7.82
N SER A 16 -1.38 3.36 -7.97
CA SER A 16 -1.29 2.45 -6.82
C SER A 16 -0.05 2.72 -5.97
N GLU A 17 1.10 3.00 -6.60
CA GLU A 17 2.36 3.33 -5.92
C GLU A 17 2.28 4.65 -5.15
N GLN A 18 1.80 5.74 -5.79
CA GLN A 18 1.64 7.03 -5.12
C GLN A 18 0.74 6.93 -3.88
N SER A 19 -0.30 6.10 -3.97
CA SER A 19 -1.26 5.91 -2.89
C SER A 19 -0.78 4.98 -1.76
N LEU A 20 0.27 4.19 -2.01
CA LEU A 20 0.93 3.35 -1.01
C LEU A 20 2.00 4.15 -0.28
N GLU A 21 2.84 4.87 -1.02
CA GLU A 21 3.88 5.76 -0.47
C GLU A 21 3.28 6.82 0.45
N SER A 22 2.17 7.44 0.04
CA SER A 22 1.43 8.38 0.90
C SER A 22 0.92 7.74 2.19
N ALA A 23 0.46 6.49 2.14
CA ALA A 23 -0.05 5.80 3.32
C ALA A 23 1.08 5.36 4.26
N LEU A 24 2.25 5.00 3.72
CA LEU A 24 3.45 4.71 4.49
C LEU A 24 3.98 5.97 5.18
N ASN A 25 4.06 7.10 4.47
CA ASN A 25 4.44 8.39 5.07
C ASN A 25 3.50 8.77 6.23
N GLU A 26 2.19 8.61 6.04
CA GLU A 26 1.22 8.88 7.10
C GLU A 26 1.41 7.95 8.32
N LEU A 27 1.72 6.67 8.08
CA LEU A 27 1.99 5.72 9.14
C LEU A 27 3.27 6.09 9.93
N GLU A 28 4.33 6.55 9.26
CA GLU A 28 5.53 7.03 9.92
C GLU A 28 5.25 8.23 10.83
N GLU A 29 4.48 9.21 10.35
CA GLU A 29 4.11 10.36 11.19
C GLU A 29 3.28 9.92 12.40
N ILE A 30 2.34 8.99 12.23
CA ILE A 30 1.57 8.42 13.34
C ILE A 30 2.49 7.78 14.38
N VAL A 31 3.47 6.97 13.94
CA VAL A 31 4.43 6.33 14.84
C VAL A 31 5.25 7.38 15.59
N ARG A 32 5.75 8.41 14.89
CA ARG A 32 6.52 9.50 15.52
C ARG A 32 5.70 10.24 16.58
N GLU A 33 4.43 10.52 16.32
CA GLU A 33 3.55 11.18 17.29
C GLU A 33 3.23 10.29 18.49
N LEU A 34 2.99 8.99 18.28
CA LEU A 34 2.80 8.01 19.36
C LEU A 34 4.05 7.88 20.24
N GLU A 35 5.24 7.86 19.63
CA GLU A 35 6.53 7.78 20.34
C GLU A 35 6.89 9.09 21.06
N SER A 36 6.26 10.21 20.70
CA SER A 36 6.55 11.51 21.30
C SER A 36 6.19 11.61 22.78
N GLY A 37 5.28 10.76 23.25
CA GLY A 37 4.81 10.73 24.64
C GLY A 37 4.02 11.96 25.10
N ARG A 38 3.60 12.84 24.17
CA ARG A 38 2.86 14.08 24.48
C ARG A 38 1.34 13.95 24.37
N LEU A 39 0.86 12.82 23.87
CA LEU A 39 -0.55 12.57 23.59
C LEU A 39 -1.28 12.11 24.85
N SER A 40 -2.55 12.49 24.98
CA SER A 40 -3.47 11.85 25.89
C SER A 40 -3.77 10.41 25.47
N LEU A 41 -4.41 9.65 26.36
CA LEU A 41 -4.82 8.27 26.08
C LEU A 41 -5.78 8.20 24.89
N ASP A 42 -6.78 9.09 24.84
CA ASP A 42 -7.77 9.10 23.78
C ASP A 42 -7.14 9.45 22.43
N GLU A 43 -6.27 10.47 22.38
CA GLU A 43 -5.52 10.81 21.16
C GLU A 43 -4.62 9.67 20.69
N SER A 44 -3.97 8.97 21.62
CA SER A 44 -3.12 7.81 21.32
C SER A 44 -3.94 6.66 20.74
N LEU A 45 -5.15 6.42 21.26
CA LEU A 45 -6.06 5.40 20.75
C LEU A 45 -6.56 5.76 19.34
N GLU A 46 -6.94 7.01 19.10
CA GLU A 46 -7.37 7.47 17.77
C GLU A 46 -6.27 7.31 16.71
N LEU A 47 -5.03 7.71 17.03
CA LEU A 47 -3.88 7.53 16.15
C LEU A 47 -3.57 6.06 15.92
N PHE A 48 -3.63 5.23 16.96
CA PHE A 48 -3.41 3.79 16.83
C PHE A 48 -4.45 3.14 15.89
N GLU A 49 -5.73 3.44 16.08
CA GLU A 49 -6.79 2.94 15.21
C GLU A 49 -6.60 3.38 13.75
N ARG A 50 -6.18 4.64 13.55
CA ARG A 50 -5.87 5.17 12.22
C ARG A 50 -4.70 4.42 11.59
N GLY A 51 -3.63 4.18 12.34
CA GLY A 51 -2.49 3.37 11.92
C GLY A 51 -2.91 1.96 11.50
N VAL A 52 -3.74 1.29 12.29
CA VAL A 52 -4.29 -0.04 11.96
C VAL A 52 -5.11 -0.01 10.66
N ARG A 53 -5.92 1.03 10.44
CA ARG A 53 -6.68 1.19 9.18
C ARG A 53 -5.75 1.37 7.98
N LEU A 54 -4.72 2.19 8.10
CA LEU A 54 -3.74 2.41 7.03
C LEU A 54 -3.01 1.12 6.65
N VAL A 55 -2.53 0.37 7.64
CA VAL A 55 -1.87 -0.93 7.41
C VAL A 55 -2.78 -1.88 6.63
N ARG A 56 -4.05 -1.99 7.01
CA ARG A 56 -5.03 -2.83 6.31
C ARG A 56 -5.25 -2.39 4.85
N ILE A 57 -5.31 -1.08 4.62
CA ILE A 57 -5.44 -0.53 3.26
C ILE A 57 -4.20 -0.89 2.42
N CYS A 58 -3.00 -0.70 2.96
CA CYS A 58 -1.75 -1.03 2.29
C CYS A 58 -1.69 -2.53 1.94
N SER A 59 -1.94 -3.42 2.90
CA SER A 59 -1.97 -4.86 2.66
C SER A 59 -2.98 -5.24 1.58
N SER A 60 -4.20 -4.70 1.64
CA SER A 60 -5.24 -4.98 0.63
C SER A 60 -4.84 -4.54 -0.78
N LYS A 61 -4.10 -3.43 -0.89
CA LYS A 61 -3.57 -2.95 -2.18
C LYS A 61 -2.48 -3.84 -2.73
N ILE A 62 -1.54 -4.27 -1.87
CA ILE A 62 -0.45 -5.19 -2.25
C ILE A 62 -1.05 -6.50 -2.75
N GLU A 63 -1.95 -7.11 -1.98
CA GLU A 63 -2.63 -8.35 -2.41
C GLU A 63 -3.41 -8.16 -3.73
N GLY A 64 -4.04 -6.98 -3.90
CA GLY A 64 -4.72 -6.64 -5.15
C GLY A 64 -3.77 -6.55 -6.34
N ALA A 65 -2.58 -6.00 -6.13
CA ALA A 65 -1.53 -5.93 -7.14
C ALA A 65 -0.98 -7.32 -7.46
N GLU A 66 -0.68 -8.14 -6.45
CA GLU A 66 -0.23 -9.53 -6.61
C GLU A 66 -1.22 -10.37 -7.41
N ARG A 67 -2.50 -10.38 -7.01
CA ARG A 67 -3.58 -11.10 -7.74
C ARG A 67 -3.70 -10.65 -9.20
N ARG A 68 -3.48 -9.36 -9.45
CA ARG A 68 -3.54 -8.80 -10.80
C ARG A 68 -2.33 -9.22 -11.63
N ILE A 69 -1.14 -9.29 -11.03
CA ILE A 69 0.05 -9.86 -11.66
C ILE A 69 -0.20 -11.33 -11.98
N GLU A 70 -0.63 -12.14 -11.01
CA GLU A 70 -0.96 -13.56 -11.21
C GLU A 70 -1.95 -13.80 -12.34
N SER A 71 -3.01 -12.97 -12.42
CA SER A 71 -4.02 -13.06 -13.48
C SER A 71 -3.46 -12.71 -14.86
N LEU A 72 -2.42 -11.87 -14.93
CA LEU A 72 -1.78 -11.45 -16.18
C LEU A 72 -0.66 -12.42 -16.61
N THR A 73 0.03 -13.05 -15.65
CA THR A 73 1.15 -13.96 -15.92
C THR A 73 0.76 -15.44 -15.92
N GLY A 74 -0.43 -15.79 -15.43
CA GLY A 74 -0.95 -17.16 -15.45
C GLY A 74 -0.38 -18.07 -14.35
N ALA A 75 0.16 -17.49 -13.27
CA ALA A 75 1.07 -18.02 -12.24
C ALA A 75 2.49 -17.46 -12.46
N ILE A 76 3.05 -16.81 -11.44
CA ILE A 76 4.48 -16.47 -11.43
C ILE A 76 5.23 -17.81 -11.34
N PRO A 77 6.06 -18.17 -12.34
CA PRO A 77 6.84 -19.40 -12.27
C PRO A 77 7.89 -19.29 -11.14
N GLU A 78 8.20 -20.45 -10.55
CA GLU A 78 9.02 -20.62 -9.33
C GLU A 78 10.48 -20.13 -9.47
N ASP A 79 10.86 -19.67 -10.67
CA ASP A 79 12.19 -19.19 -11.06
C ASP A 79 12.40 -17.68 -10.89
N LEU A 80 11.38 -16.90 -10.51
CA LEU A 80 11.58 -15.51 -10.09
C LEU A 80 12.03 -15.37 -8.61
N LEU A 81 12.38 -16.50 -7.96
CA LEU A 81 12.93 -16.63 -6.62
C LEU A 81 14.47 -16.71 -6.60
N GLU A 82 15.16 -16.02 -7.49
CA GLU A 82 16.61 -15.76 -7.38
C GLU A 82 16.91 -14.29 -7.07
#